data_AF-A0A6L7PZY5-F1
#
_entry.id   AF-A0A6L7PZY5-F1
#
_cell.length_a   1.000
_cell.length_b   1.000
_cell.length_c   1.000
_cell.angle_alpha   90.00
_cell.angle_beta   90.00
_cell.angle_gamma   90.00
#
_symmetry.space_group_name_H-M   'P 1'
#
loop_
_entity.id
_entity.type
_entity.pdbx_description
1 polymer ?
#
loop_
_entity_poly.entity_id
_entity_poly.type
_entity_poly.pdbx_seq_one_letter_code
_entity_poly.pdbx_strand_id
1 'polypeptide(L)'
;MAYQEVLREEIQEVIRRWQSGASHRRIAGGTGLSRATVHKYLSAAKGEGIDQDGPAASEEQLSRLAGISRAGPRQVETPVEDSLAPWATKFASG
;
A
#
# COMPACT_ATOMS: atom_id res chain seq x y z
N MET A 1 -11.41 6.74 17.37
CA MET A 1 -10.39 6.00 16.59
C MET A 1 -9.72 7.00 15.66
N ALA A 2 -8.43 7.28 15.87
CA ALA A 2 -7.69 8.08 14.91
C ALA A 2 -7.47 7.26 13.62
N TYR A 3 -7.48 7.88 12.45
CA TYR A 3 -7.25 7.20 11.16
C TYR A 3 -5.94 6.36 11.16
N GLN A 4 -4.93 6.79 11.93
CA GLN A 4 -3.67 6.08 12.10
C GLN A 4 -3.81 4.76 12.86
N GLU A 5 -4.66 4.71 13.89
CA GLU A 5 -4.87 3.49 14.69
C GLU A 5 -5.53 2.41 13.84
N VAL A 6 -6.55 2.78 13.07
CA VAL A 6 -7.27 1.86 12.17
C VAL A 6 -6.33 1.28 11.12
N LEU A 7 -5.52 2.13 10.49
CA LEU A 7 -4.56 1.68 9.47
C LEU A 7 -3.46 0.78 10.08
N ARG A 8 -2.99 1.10 11.29
CA ARG A 8 -1.98 0.30 12.01
C ARG A 8 -2.52 -1.07 12.37
N GLU A 9 -3.74 -1.15 12.91
CA GLU A 9 -4.41 -2.40 13.25
C GLU A 9 -4.63 -3.27 12.00
N GLU A 10 -5.02 -2.65 10.88
CA GLU A 10 -5.21 -3.34 9.61
C GLU A 10 -3.89 -3.94 9.08
N ILE A 11 -2.79 -3.18 9.13
CA ILE A 11 -1.46 -3.66 8.74
C ILE A 11 -0.99 -4.78 9.67
N GLN A 12 -1.19 -4.62 10.98
CA GLN A 12 -0.86 -5.63 11.98
C GLN A 12 -1.60 -6.94 11.71
N GLU A 13 -2.89 -6.87 11.37
CA GLU A 13 -3.69 -8.05 11.08
C GLU A 13 -3.24 -8.76 9.79
N VAL A 14 -2.85 -8.00 8.76
CA VAL A 14 -2.27 -8.56 7.53
C VAL A 14 -0.97 -9.31 7.81
N ILE A 15 -0.05 -8.71 8.60
CA ILE A 15 1.22 -9.32 8.96
C ILE A 15 1.00 -10.57 9.81
N ARG A 16 0.13 -10.49 10.83
CA ARG A 16 -0.18 -11.62 11.72
C ARG A 16 -0.65 -12.84 10.95
N ARG A 17 -1.56 -12.65 9.99
CA ARG A 17 -2.08 -13.76 9.14
C ARG A 17 -1.02 -14.28 8.18
N TRP A 18 -0.17 -13.41 7.64
CA TRP A 18 0.93 -13.84 6.80
C TRP A 18 1.91 -14.72 7.58
N GLN A 19 2.31 -14.28 8.78
CA GLN A 19 3.18 -15.05 9.68
C GLN A 19 2.54 -16.35 10.17
N SER A 20 1.21 -16.43 10.20
CA SER A 20 0.50 -17.70 10.45
C SER A 20 0.40 -18.61 9.21
N GLY A 21 1.14 -18.33 8.12
CA GLY A 21 1.14 -19.14 6.90
C GLY A 21 -0.03 -18.88 5.94
N ALA A 22 -0.85 -17.85 6.15
CA ALA A 22 -1.98 -17.59 5.26
C ALA A 22 -1.50 -17.04 3.90
N SER A 23 -2.05 -17.58 2.81
CA SER A 23 -1.79 -17.04 1.47
C SER A 23 -2.41 -15.66 1.29
N HIS A 24 -1.85 -14.85 0.38
CA HIS A 24 -2.38 -13.50 0.08
C HIS A 24 -3.88 -13.50 -0.26
N ARG A 25 -4.38 -14.56 -0.92
CA ARG A 25 -5.81 -14.70 -1.22
C ARG A 25 -6.64 -14.88 0.06
N ARG A 26 -6.17 -15.71 0.99
CA ARG A 26 -6.86 -15.95 2.27
C ARG A 26 -6.82 -14.71 3.16
N ILE A 27 -5.71 -13.98 3.15
CA ILE A 27 -5.58 -12.70 3.85
C ILE A 27 -6.61 -11.70 3.30
N ALA A 28 -6.59 -11.44 1.99
CA ALA A 28 -7.52 -10.52 1.34
C ALA A 28 -9.00 -10.86 1.64
N GLY A 29 -9.39 -12.13 1.49
CA GLY A 29 -10.75 -12.57 1.79
C GLY A 29 -11.14 -12.46 3.26
N GLY A 30 -10.17 -12.46 4.18
CA GLY A 30 -10.42 -12.40 5.62
C GLY A 30 -10.23 -11.02 6.25
N THR A 31 -9.63 -10.07 5.54
CA THR A 31 -9.52 -8.66 5.95
C THR A 31 -10.42 -7.72 5.14
N GLY A 32 -10.99 -8.19 4.02
CA GLY A 32 -11.76 -7.35 3.10
C GLY A 32 -10.90 -6.47 2.18
N LEU A 33 -9.57 -6.57 2.28
CA LEU A 33 -8.64 -5.80 1.46
C LEU A 33 -8.50 -6.36 0.06
N SER A 34 -8.15 -5.48 -0.88
CA SER A 34 -7.72 -5.91 -2.21
C SER A 34 -6.43 -6.72 -2.13
N ARG A 35 -6.24 -7.67 -3.06
CA ARG A 35 -4.98 -8.45 -3.15
C ARG A 35 -3.77 -7.55 -3.42
N ALA A 36 -3.97 -6.43 -4.12
CA ALA A 36 -2.92 -5.44 -4.38
C ALA A 36 -2.50 -4.71 -3.09
N THR A 37 -3.45 -4.35 -2.23
CA THR A 37 -3.17 -3.74 -0.92
C THR A 37 -2.42 -4.71 -0.02
N VAL A 38 -2.87 -5.98 0.05
CA VAL A 38 -2.15 -7.04 0.79
C VAL A 38 -0.72 -7.18 0.27
N HIS A 39 -0.53 -7.25 -1.05
CA HIS A 39 0.81 -7.33 -1.63
C HIS A 39 1.66 -6.10 -1.29
N LYS A 40 1.12 -4.88 -1.39
CA LYS A 40 1.81 -3.64 -1.01
C LYS A 40 2.29 -3.69 0.44
N TYR A 41 1.42 -4.07 1.37
CA TYR A 41 1.77 -4.13 2.79
C TYR A 41 2.83 -5.18 3.09
N LEU A 42 2.72 -6.38 2.51
CA LEU A 42 3.72 -7.43 2.72
C LEU A 42 5.07 -7.08 2.08
N SER A 43 5.08 -6.45 0.90
CA SER A 43 6.31 -5.96 0.28
C SER A 43 6.96 -4.86 1.13
N ALA A 44 6.18 -3.94 1.70
CA ALA A 44 6.69 -2.93 2.63
C ALA A 44 7.21 -3.56 3.94
N ALA A 45 6.49 -4.55 4.49
CA ALA A 45 6.90 -5.29 5.69
C ALA A 45 8.25 -5.99 5.50
N LYS A 46 8.47 -6.63 4.35
CA LYS A 46 9.78 -7.19 3.99
C LYS A 46 10.89 -6.13 3.94
N GLY A 47 10.59 -4.94 3.42
CA GLY A 47 11.51 -3.80 3.43
C GLY A 47 11.90 -3.33 4.84
N GLU A 48 11.01 -3.52 5.82
CA GLU A 48 11.23 -3.23 7.25
C GLU A 48 11.84 -4.42 8.03
N GLY A 49 12.28 -5.47 7.33
CA GLY A 49 12.88 -6.66 7.92
C GLY A 49 11.89 -7.62 8.59
N ILE A 50 10.59 -7.49 8.31
CA ILE A 50 9.58 -8.43 8.80
C ILE A 50 9.50 -9.60 7.81
N ASP A 51 9.81 -10.78 8.30
CA ASP A 51 9.68 -12.03 7.55
C ASP A 51 8.45 -12.84 7.97
N GLN A 52 8.02 -13.77 7.11
CA GLN A 52 6.91 -14.68 7.35
C GLN A 52 7.19 -15.61 8.53
N ASP A 53 8.40 -16.16 8.58
CA ASP A 53 8.82 -17.09 9.63
C ASP A 53 9.59 -16.35 10.75
N GLY A 54 9.53 -15.01 10.73
CA GLY A 54 10.17 -14.12 11.69
C GLY A 54 9.36 -13.87 12.96
N PRO A 55 9.91 -13.08 13.90
CA PRO A 55 9.17 -12.66 15.09
C PRO A 55 7.99 -11.75 14.73
N ALA A 56 7.05 -11.59 15.66
CA ALA A 56 5.97 -10.63 15.53
C ALA A 56 6.51 -9.22 15.30
N ALA A 57 5.85 -8.46 14.43
CA ALA A 57 6.25 -7.08 14.13
C ALA A 57 6.15 -6.18 15.38
N SER A 58 7.18 -5.36 15.60
CA SER A 58 7.20 -4.41 16.72
C SER A 58 6.27 -3.22 16.46
N GLU A 59 5.90 -2.51 17.53
CA GLU A 59 5.06 -1.32 17.42
C GLU A 59 5.67 -0.22 16.53
N GLU A 60 6.98 -0.09 16.57
CA GLU A 60 7.75 0.87 15.77
C GLU A 60 7.71 0.51 14.28
N GLN A 61 7.88 -0.78 13.96
CA GLN A 61 7.78 -1.26 12.58
C GLN A 61 6.36 -1.04 12.04
N LEU A 62 5.33 -1.35 12.82
CA LEU A 62 3.93 -1.10 12.43
C LEU A 62 3.65 0.39 12.19
N SER A 63 4.24 1.28 13.01
CA SER A 63 4.10 2.72 12.85
C SER A 63 4.78 3.25 11.58
N ARG A 64 5.96 2.71 11.23
CA ARG A 64 6.63 3.03 9.96
C ARG A 64 5.82 2.58 8.75
N LEU A 65 5.26 1.37 8.79
CA LEU A 65 4.40 0.84 7.73
C LEU A 65 3.11 1.67 7.54
N ALA A 66 2.48 2.11 8.64
CA ALA A 66 1.32 3.00 8.58
C ALA A 66 1.63 4.32 7.85
N GLY A 67 2.83 4.87 8.06
CA GLY A 67 3.32 6.04 7.34
C GLY A 67 3.43 5.83 5.82
N ILE A 68 3.91 4.66 5.37
CA ILE A 68 4.07 4.33 3.94
C ILE A 68 2.73 4.31 3.20
N SER A 69 1.66 3.82 3.84
CA SER A 69 0.34 3.79 3.17
C SER A 69 -0.23 5.18 2.94
N ARG A 70 0.08 6.13 3.84
CA ARG A 70 -0.39 7.53 3.76
C ARG A 70 0.25 8.32 2.61
N ALA A 71 1.45 7.95 2.16
CA ALA A 71 2.17 8.65 1.11
C ALA A 71 1.45 8.69 -0.26
N GLY A 72 0.28 8.03 -0.38
CA GLY A 72 -0.58 8.10 -1.56
C GLY A 72 0.00 7.35 -2.75
N PRO A 73 -0.75 7.25 -3.86
CA PRO A 73 -0.15 6.88 -5.13
C PRO A 73 1.00 7.86 -5.42
N ARG A 74 2.14 7.33 -5.89
CA ARG A 74 3.25 8.15 -6.40
C ARG A 74 2.63 9.14 -7.37
N GLN A 75 2.65 10.44 -7.04
CA GLN A 75 2.28 11.46 -8.01
C GLN A 75 3.33 11.35 -9.13
N VAL A 76 2.95 10.64 -10.19
CA VAL A 76 3.68 10.72 -11.44
C VAL A 76 3.36 12.12 -11.93
N GLU A 77 4.29 13.05 -11.73
CA GLU A 77 4.27 14.33 -12.43
C GLU A 77 4.46 14.00 -13.91
N THR A 78 3.38 13.63 -14.59
CA THR A 78 3.38 13.62 -16.04
C THR A 78 3.32 15.09 -16.45
N PRO A 79 4.33 15.65 -17.15
CA PRO A 79 4.19 16.97 -17.74
C PRO A 79 3.04 16.89 -18.75
N VAL A 80 1.88 17.41 -18.35
CA VAL A 80 0.66 17.36 -19.15
C VAL A 80 0.86 18.11 -20.47
N GLU A 81 1.72 19.12 -20.47
CA GLU A 81 2.07 19.93 -21.65
C GLU A 81 2.68 19.09 -22.79
N ASP A 82 3.68 18.25 -22.51
CA ASP A 82 4.35 17.45 -23.55
C ASP A 82 3.44 16.37 -24.15
N SER A 83 2.51 15.85 -23.34
CA SER A 83 1.57 14.80 -23.76
C SER A 83 0.42 15.33 -24.61
N LEU A 84 0.07 16.62 -24.46
CA LEU A 84 -1.05 17.26 -25.18
C LEU A 84 -0.59 18.08 -26.39
N ALA A 85 0.72 18.35 -26.54
CA ALA A 85 1.28 19.08 -27.68
C ALA A 85 0.79 18.56 -29.06
N PRO A 86 0.65 17.24 -29.31
CA PRO A 86 0.14 16.73 -30.59
C PRO A 86 -1.36 17.01 -30.85
N TRP A 87 -2.13 17.37 -29.82
CA TRP A 87 -3.59 17.56 -29.91
C TRP A 87 -4.04 19.03 -29.74
N ALA A 88 -3.11 19.93 -29.38
CA ALA A 88 -3.38 21.36 -29.17
C ALA A 88 -4.03 22.04 -30.39
N THR A 89 -3.68 21.60 -31.60
CA THR A 89 -4.16 22.22 -32.85
C THR A 89 -5.61 21.87 -33.20
N LYS A 90 -6.24 20.87 -32.56
CA LYS A 90 -7.61 20.43 -32.92
C LYS A 90 -8.74 21.27 -32.33
N PHE A 91 -8.45 22.17 -31.38
CA PHE A 91 -9.47 22.98 -30.70
C PHE A 91 -9.47 24.46 -31.09
N ALA A 92 -8.58 24.88 -32.01
CA ALA A 92 -8.41 26.28 -32.41
C ALA A 92 -9.25 26.71 -33.63
N SER A 93 -10.36 26.02 -33.92
CA SER A 93 -11.25 26.35 -35.05
C SER A 93 -12.68 26.53 -34.54
N GLY A 94 -12.97 27.77 -34.10
CA GLY A 94 -14.30 28.31 -33.87
C GLY A 94 -14.38 29.69 -34.50
#